data_AF-A0A1Y1KF24-F1
#
_entry.id   AF-A0A1Y1KF24-F1
#
_cell.length_a   1.000
_cell.length_b   1.000
_cell.length_c   1.000
_cell.angle_alpha   90.00
_cell.angle_beta   90.00
_cell.angle_gamma   90.00
#
_symmetry.space_group_name_H-M   'P 1'
#
loop_
_entity.id
_entity.type
_entity.pdbx_description
1 polymer ?
#
loop_
_entity_poly.entity_id
_entity_poly.type
_entity_poly.pdbx_seq_one_letter_code
_entity_poly.pdbx_strand_id
1 'polypeptide(L)'
;MTGCIVLYPDCCVVVVEGGTKQQKKYKKLMQHRIKWEEDIVKDPDGNEVPNKCVLVWEGTSKQRNFGEVKFKACPTERLAREYFKKHKVEHYWDLAYSNAVLEPTIEV
;
A
#
# COMPACT_ATOMS: atom_id res chain seq x y z
N MET A 1 12.04 7.36 -8.98
CA MET A 1 10.78 6.91 -8.36
C MET A 1 10.63 7.62 -7.03
N THR A 2 9.45 8.17 -6.77
CA THR A 2 9.08 8.90 -5.55
C THR A 2 7.94 8.15 -4.87
N GLY A 3 7.60 8.47 -3.62
CA GLY A 3 6.51 7.77 -2.94
C GLY A 3 6.59 7.75 -1.42
N CYS A 4 5.81 6.88 -0.81
CA CYS A 4 5.83 6.63 0.63
C CYS A 4 5.45 5.18 0.95
N ILE A 5 5.92 4.73 2.11
CA ILE A 5 5.56 3.44 2.69
C ILE A 5 4.99 3.73 4.07
N VAL A 6 3.68 3.56 4.23
CA VAL A 6 3.00 3.73 5.51
C VAL A 6 2.85 2.36 6.17
N LEU A 7 3.43 2.24 7.36
CA LEU A 7 3.33 1.06 8.20
C LEU A 7 2.18 1.28 9.18
N TYR A 8 1.12 0.49 9.04
CA TYR A 8 -0.03 0.48 9.94
C TYR A 8 -0.26 -0.97 10.41
N PRO A 9 -0.69 -1.21 11.66
CA PRO A 9 -0.70 -2.55 12.25
C PRO A 9 -1.42 -3.61 11.41
N ASP A 10 -2.56 -3.25 10.82
CA ASP A 10 -3.39 -4.23 10.08
C ASP A 10 -2.97 -4.37 8.61
N CYS A 11 -2.34 -3.34 8.03
CA CYS A 11 -1.91 -3.35 6.64
C CYS A 11 -0.81 -2.31 6.36
N CYS A 12 0.11 -2.64 5.45
CA CYS A 12 1.08 -1.66 4.95
C CYS A 12 0.62 -1.09 3.61
N VAL A 13 0.68 0.24 3.46
CA VAL A 13 0.32 0.92 2.21
C VAL A 13 1.57 1.46 1.53
N VAL A 14 1.82 1.00 0.31
CA VAL A 14 2.95 1.42 -0.52
C VAL A 14 2.43 2.27 -1.68
N VAL A 15 2.84 3.53 -1.74
CA VAL A 15 2.53 4.43 -2.86
C VAL A 15 3.81 4.74 -3.61
N VAL A 16 3.78 4.54 -4.94
CA VAL A 16 4.90 4.86 -5.82
C VAL A 16 4.47 5.74 -6.99
N GLU A 17 5.23 6.79 -7.22
CA GLU A 17 5.06 7.75 -8.30
C GLU A 17 6.31 7.75 -9.20
N GLY A 18 6.12 7.76 -10.51
CA GLY A 18 7.25 7.72 -11.44
C GLY A 18 6.82 7.58 -12.88
N GLY A 19 7.81 7.47 -13.78
CA GLY A 19 7.53 7.20 -15.20
C GLY A 19 7.08 5.76 -15.42
N THR A 20 6.31 5.54 -16.49
CA THR A 20 5.70 4.23 -16.83
C THR A 20 6.69 3.07 -16.88
N LYS A 21 7.91 3.28 -17.39
CA LYS A 21 8.98 2.25 -17.40
C LYS A 21 9.42 1.86 -15.99
N GLN A 22 9.54 2.83 -15.08
CA GLN A 22 9.93 2.59 -13.69
C GLN A 22 8.80 1.86 -12.95
N GLN A 23 7.55 2.30 -13.14
CA GLN A 23 6.37 1.66 -12.56
C GLN A 23 6.23 0.20 -13.00
N LYS A 24 6.38 -0.12 -14.30
CA LYS A 24 6.34 -1.51 -14.80
C LYS A 24 7.39 -2.41 -14.13
N LYS A 25 8.62 -1.91 -13.97
CA LYS A 25 9.69 -2.66 -13.27
C LYS A 25 9.37 -2.89 -11.80
N TYR A 26 8.85 -1.87 -11.11
CA TYR A 26 8.49 -1.97 -9.70
C TYR A 26 7.27 -2.87 -9.46
N LYS A 27 6.25 -2.77 -10.32
CA LYS A 27 5.09 -3.68 -10.33
C LYS A 27 5.53 -5.13 -10.45
N LYS A 28 6.43 -5.43 -11.40
CA LYS A 28 7.00 -6.78 -11.57
C LYS A 28 7.82 -7.22 -10.36
N LEU A 29 8.55 -6.30 -9.71
CA LEU A 29 9.24 -6.60 -8.46
C LEU A 29 8.24 -7.01 -7.37
N MET A 30 7.24 -6.18 -7.10
CA MET A 30 6.28 -6.38 -6.01
C MET A 30 5.37 -7.58 -6.21
N GLN A 31 4.91 -7.85 -7.43
CA GLN A 31 3.89 -8.91 -7.68
C GLN A 31 4.46 -10.26 -8.11
N HIS A 32 5.69 -10.31 -8.64
CA HIS A 32 6.20 -11.55 -9.25
C HIS A 32 7.58 -11.97 -8.77
N ARG A 33 8.40 -11.04 -8.23
CA ARG A 33 9.77 -11.36 -7.82
C ARG A 33 9.89 -11.55 -6.32
N ILE A 34 9.14 -10.77 -5.54
CA ILE A 34 9.02 -10.95 -4.10
C ILE A 34 7.91 -11.97 -3.89
N LYS A 35 8.22 -13.03 -3.16
CA LYS A 35 7.27 -14.06 -2.76
C LYS A 35 6.78 -13.71 -1.37
N TRP A 36 5.66 -13.02 -1.29
CA TRP A 36 5.13 -12.54 -0.01
C TRP A 36 4.56 -13.69 0.81
N GLU A 37 4.04 -14.71 0.13
CA GLU A 37 3.42 -15.89 0.73
C GLU A 37 4.39 -16.78 1.52
N GLU A 38 5.71 -16.58 1.36
CA GLU A 38 6.73 -17.28 2.16
C GLU A 38 6.76 -16.78 3.62
N ASP A 39 6.24 -15.59 3.90
CA ASP A 39 6.10 -15.02 5.24
C ASP A 39 4.68 -15.22 5.80
N ILE A 40 4.58 -15.78 7.01
CA ILE A 40 3.31 -15.93 7.73
C ILE A 40 3.10 -14.74 8.67
N VAL A 41 1.93 -14.12 8.59
CA VAL A 41 1.53 -12.97 9.42
C VAL A 41 0.26 -13.29 10.19
N LYS A 42 -0.01 -12.50 11.24
CA LYS A 42 -1.26 -12.60 12.00
C LYS A 42 -2.27 -11.63 11.43
N ASP A 43 -3.46 -12.10 11.10
CA ASP A 43 -4.58 -11.24 10.76
C ASP A 43 -5.13 -10.51 12.01
N PRO A 44 -6.07 -9.55 11.84
CA PRO A 44 -6.70 -8.86 12.98
C PRO A 44 -7.46 -9.79 13.94
N ASP A 45 -7.90 -10.96 13.47
CA ASP A 45 -8.59 -11.98 14.26
C ASP A 45 -7.61 -12.94 14.99
N GLY A 46 -6.30 -12.79 14.74
CA GLY A 46 -5.22 -13.56 15.35
C GLY A 46 -4.86 -14.86 14.61
N ASN A 47 -5.43 -15.12 13.44
CA ASN A 47 -5.13 -16.29 12.62
C ASN A 47 -3.80 -16.11 11.87
N GLU A 48 -3.07 -17.20 11.72
CA GLU A 48 -1.85 -17.24 10.90
C GLU A 48 -2.22 -17.40 9.42
N VAL A 49 -1.96 -16.36 8.63
CA VAL A 49 -2.27 -16.31 7.20
C VAL A 49 -1.01 -15.97 6.39
N PRO A 50 -0.87 -16.51 5.16
CA PRO A 50 0.21 -16.10 4.27
C PRO A 50 0.10 -14.60 3.95
N ASN A 51 1.23 -13.90 3.98
CA ASN A 51 1.28 -12.50 3.60
C ASN A 51 1.05 -12.35 2.08
N LYS A 52 0.42 -11.24 1.68
CA LYS A 52 0.12 -10.94 0.28
C LYS A 52 0.36 -9.47 -0.04
N CYS A 53 0.75 -9.19 -1.28
CA CYS A 53 0.86 -7.83 -1.80
C CYS A 53 -0.06 -7.69 -3.01
N VAL A 54 -1.05 -6.82 -2.90
CA VAL A 54 -2.06 -6.59 -3.94
C VAL A 54 -1.93 -5.19 -4.54
N LEU A 55 -2.19 -5.08 -5.83
CA LEU A 55 -2.28 -3.79 -6.50
C LEU A 55 -3.67 -3.20 -6.28
N VAL A 56 -3.74 -2.18 -5.41
CA VAL A 56 -5.00 -1.49 -5.11
C VAL A 56 -5.42 -0.54 -6.24
N TRP A 57 -4.46 0.22 -6.79
CA TRP A 57 -4.73 1.20 -7.85
C TRP A 57 -3.50 1.47 -8.70
N GLU A 58 -3.73 1.70 -10.00
CA GLU A 58 -2.72 2.16 -10.96
C GLU A 58 -3.33 3.24 -11.86
N GLY A 59 -2.62 4.36 -12.02
CA GLY A 59 -3.08 5.44 -12.89
C GLY A 59 -2.12 6.62 -12.96
N THR A 60 -2.58 7.70 -13.58
CA THR A 60 -1.81 8.93 -13.80
C THR A 60 -2.36 10.06 -12.94
N SER A 61 -1.47 10.78 -12.26
CA SER A 61 -1.78 12.04 -11.55
C SER A 61 -1.17 13.22 -12.30
N LYS A 62 -1.79 14.40 -12.18
CA LYS A 62 -1.31 15.65 -12.79
C LYS A 62 0.06 16.08 -12.26
N GLN A 63 0.36 15.73 -11.01
CA GLN A 63 1.59 16.09 -10.32
C GLN A 63 2.05 14.96 -9.42
N ARG A 64 3.33 15.00 -9.03
CA ARG A 64 3.87 14.14 -7.99
C ARG A 64 3.55 14.76 -6.63
N ASN A 65 2.93 13.99 -5.76
CA ASN A 65 2.60 14.46 -4.42
C ASN A 65 3.69 14.10 -3.40
N PHE A 66 4.57 13.14 -3.72
CA PHE A 66 5.65 12.71 -2.84
C PHE A 66 7.04 13.10 -3.37
N GLY A 67 7.96 13.37 -2.44
CA GLY A 67 9.39 13.50 -2.70
C GLY A 67 10.08 12.13 -2.71
N GLU A 68 11.27 12.03 -2.11
CA GLU A 68 11.94 10.75 -1.91
C GLU A 68 11.06 9.73 -1.18
N VAL A 69 11.27 8.44 -1.46
CA VAL A 69 10.53 7.36 -0.79
C VAL A 69 10.86 7.37 0.70
N LYS A 70 9.85 7.57 1.53
CA LYS A 70 9.99 7.61 3.00
C LYS A 70 9.10 6.57 3.67
N PHE A 71 9.65 5.94 4.70
CA PHE A 71 8.91 5.09 5.63
C PHE A 71 8.23 5.95 6.69
N LYS A 72 6.96 5.68 6.97
CA LYS A 72 6.20 6.36 8.00
C LYS A 72 5.39 5.35 8.80
N ALA A 73 5.77 5.14 10.05
CA ALA A 73 4.96 4.38 10.99
C ALA A 73 3.77 5.23 11.46
N CYS A 74 2.57 4.66 11.35
CA CYS A 74 1.32 5.24 11.83
C CYS A 74 0.57 4.17 12.63
N PRO A 75 0.53 4.27 13.98
CA PRO A 75 -0.13 3.27 14.81
C PRO A 75 -1.66 3.36 14.79
N THR A 76 -2.22 4.44 14.23
CA THR A 76 -3.67 4.66 14.14
C THR A 76 -4.07 5.09 12.74
N GLU A 77 -5.27 4.71 12.33
CA GLU A 77 -5.86 5.09 11.04
C GLU A 77 -5.88 6.61 10.87
N ARG A 78 -6.25 7.35 11.92
CA ARG A 78 -6.27 8.82 11.91
C ARG A 78 -4.91 9.41 11.52
N LEU A 79 -3.81 8.90 12.08
CA LEU A 79 -2.46 9.39 11.77
C LEU A 79 -2.03 9.05 10.35
N ALA A 80 -2.38 7.85 9.86
CA ALA A 80 -2.16 7.46 8.48
C ALA A 80 -2.92 8.38 7.52
N ARG A 81 -4.22 8.56 7.74
CA ARG A 81 -5.07 9.44 6.94
C ARG A 81 -4.61 10.90 6.96
N GLU A 82 -4.22 11.43 8.12
CA GLU A 82 -3.66 12.78 8.25
C GLU A 82 -2.34 12.93 7.47
N TYR A 83 -1.50 11.88 7.43
CA TYR A 83 -0.26 11.90 6.64
C TYR A 83 -0.55 12.00 5.14
N PHE A 84 -1.51 11.23 4.61
CA PHE A 84 -1.91 11.32 3.20
C PHE A 84 -2.62 12.64 2.89
N LYS A 85 -3.43 13.16 3.81
CA LYS A 85 -4.10 14.47 3.69
C LYS A 85 -3.10 15.62 3.56
N LYS A 86 -1.96 15.57 4.29
CA LYS A 86 -0.88 16.57 4.12
C LYS A 86 -0.30 16.61 2.71
N HIS A 87 -0.35 15.48 2.00
CA HIS A 87 0.06 15.34 0.61
C HIS A 87 -1.11 15.48 -0.39
N LYS A 88 -2.32 15.82 0.09
CA LYS A 88 -3.56 15.99 -0.70
C LYS A 88 -4.00 14.71 -1.44
N VAL A 89 -3.71 13.55 -0.86
CA VAL A 89 -3.97 12.23 -1.44
C VAL A 89 -4.58 11.26 -0.42
N GLU A 90 -5.43 11.77 0.48
CA GLU A 90 -6.15 10.98 1.50
C GLU A 90 -6.95 9.82 0.91
N HIS A 91 -7.46 9.98 -0.31
CA HIS A 91 -8.21 8.95 -1.03
C HIS A 91 -7.39 7.70 -1.35
N TYR A 92 -6.04 7.78 -1.42
CA TYR A 92 -5.19 6.60 -1.56
C TYR A 92 -5.25 5.72 -0.31
N TRP A 93 -5.26 6.35 0.87
CA TRP A 93 -5.45 5.65 2.14
C TRP A 93 -6.84 5.06 2.23
N ASP A 94 -7.87 5.88 2.00
CA ASP A 94 -9.27 5.46 2.12
C ASP A 94 -9.56 4.23 1.22
N LEU A 95 -9.03 4.23 -0.02
CA LEU A 95 -9.16 3.09 -0.94
C LEU A 95 -8.38 1.85 -0.47
N ALA A 96 -7.12 2.01 -0.04
CA ALA A 96 -6.30 0.88 0.41
C ALA A 96 -6.84 0.25 1.69
N TYR A 97 -7.23 1.07 2.66
CA TYR A 97 -7.81 0.61 3.92
C TYR A 97 -9.15 -0.07 3.70
N SER A 98 -10.03 0.49 2.86
CA SER A 98 -11.30 -0.16 2.53
C SER A 98 -11.10 -1.54 1.88
N ASN A 99 -10.15 -1.69 0.96
CA ASN A 99 -9.85 -3.00 0.38
C ASN A 99 -9.29 -3.98 1.42
N ALA A 100 -8.36 -3.53 2.27
CA ALA A 100 -7.78 -4.36 3.31
C ALA A 100 -8.83 -4.87 4.32
N VAL A 101 -9.82 -4.04 4.65
CA VAL A 101 -10.91 -4.40 5.58
C VAL A 101 -12.01 -5.25 4.89
N LEU A 102 -12.26 -5.06 3.60
CA LEU A 102 -13.35 -5.71 2.84
C LEU A 102 -12.95 -7.00 2.11
N GLU A 103 -11.68 -7.41 2.16
CA GLU A 103 -11.18 -8.62 1.51
C GLU A 103 -11.68 -10.00 2.03
N PRO A 104 -12.59 -10.18 3.02
CA PRO A 104 -13.18 -11.51 3.23
C PRO A 104 -14.20 -12.01 2.17
N THR A 105 -14.41 -11.37 1.00
CA THR A 105 -15.55 -11.74 0.12
C THR A 105 -15.35 -11.88 -1.39
N ILE A 106 -14.13 -11.96 -1.93
CA ILE A 106 -13.97 -12.15 -3.38
C ILE A 106 -12.99 -13.29 -3.69
N GLU A 107 -13.51 -14.51 -3.65
CA GLU A 107 -13.00 -15.61 -4.48
C GLU A 107 -13.43 -15.36 -5.94
N VAL A 108 -12.48 -15.33 -6.87
CA VAL A 108 -12.72 -15.58 -8.31
C VAL A 108 -11.67 -16.53 -8.84
#